data_AF-A0A937BJ22-F1
#
_entry.id   AF-A0A937BJ22-F1
#
_cell.length_a   1.000
_cell.length_b   1.000
_cell.length_c   1.000
_cell.angle_alpha   90.00
_cell.angle_beta   90.00
_cell.angle_gamma   90.00
#
_symmetry.space_group_name_H-M   'P 1'
#
loop_
_entity.id
_entity.type
_entity.pdbx_description
1 polymer ?
#
loop_
_entity_poly.entity_id
_entity_poly.type
_entity_poly.pdbx_seq_one_letter_code
_entity_poly.pdbx_strand_id
1 'polypeptide(L)'
;MSRGRVAFVVLGCAKNQVEAESVSSRLARGGWDLTADIPNADLVVVHSCGFLEAARAEAQETLASVRRSAPKAFVVLTGCFAQFLNGKKIPGVDAILGTGQLDLLPDLLRARSLPAVGKILLSPSGYHDSKMPRPLREGQMSAYLRVSEGCDHRCTFCIIPQLRGPLKSRLVEEIEAEARNLVDRGVRELVLISQDTTAYGSDREGGGLVPLLRRLASWSQVRWLRLLYAYPSEVGEDLITLLAEERALCGYLDMPLQHLSDRILKAMGRDWARRKTMGLLDRLQRRVPGLALRTTFIVGFPGETEEDFRQVLAAVREGYFEHVGVFPYSFESRSPSARLPGLVPPEVVQSVGNVFWTPTGPSNPRKTALGWAAGSRFWSNEAKRGRGRPGPPIRRRKWTAGSGWRGLRRLRVSTMRGSPALGASTSGENS
;
A
#
# COMPACT_ATOMS: atom_id res chain seq x y z
N MET A 1 -22.53 13.13 28.99
CA MET A 1 -23.45 12.91 27.85
C MET A 1 -22.60 12.80 26.59
N SER A 2 -22.86 11.79 25.77
CA SER A 2 -22.17 11.61 24.48
C SER A 2 -22.37 12.85 23.60
N ARG A 3 -21.31 13.28 22.91
CA ARG A 3 -21.36 14.36 21.92
C ARG A 3 -21.97 13.92 20.58
N GLY A 4 -22.23 12.62 20.42
CA GLY A 4 -22.72 12.00 19.20
C GLY A 4 -21.90 10.78 18.81
N ARG A 5 -22.37 10.09 17.76
CA ARG A 5 -21.74 8.91 17.18
C ARG A 5 -20.84 9.29 16.00
N VAL A 6 -19.61 8.77 15.99
CA VAL A 6 -18.66 8.96 14.88
C VAL A 6 -18.30 7.64 14.22
N ALA A 7 -18.40 7.61 12.89
CA ALA A 7 -17.95 6.50 12.05
C ALA A 7 -16.71 6.89 11.24
N PHE A 8 -15.79 5.94 11.09
CA PHE A 8 -14.59 6.08 10.25
C PHE A 8 -14.66 5.12 9.07
N VAL A 9 -14.46 5.64 7.86
CA VAL A 9 -14.27 4.85 6.64
C VAL A 9 -12.85 5.09 6.16
N VAL A 10 -11.98 4.12 6.41
CA VAL A 10 -10.56 4.21 6.06
C VAL A 10 -10.31 3.46 4.75
N LEU A 11 -9.84 4.18 3.74
CA LEU A 11 -9.45 3.67 2.44
C LEU A 11 -7.95 3.88 2.24
N GLY A 12 -7.29 2.93 1.57
CA GLY A 12 -5.88 3.05 1.20
C GLY A 12 -4.96 2.14 2.01
N CYS A 13 -3.89 2.73 2.57
CA CYS A 13 -2.77 1.97 3.12
C CYS A 13 -2.71 1.99 4.65
N ALA A 14 -1.79 1.19 5.20
CA ALA A 14 -1.53 1.09 6.64
C ALA A 14 -1.27 2.46 7.32
N LYS A 15 -0.73 3.44 6.59
CA LYS A 15 -0.44 4.79 7.10
C LYS A 15 -1.74 5.55 7.38
N ASN A 16 -2.71 5.49 6.46
CA ASN A 16 -4.05 6.07 6.67
C ASN A 16 -4.78 5.37 7.84
N GLN A 17 -4.56 4.06 8.02
CA GLN A 17 -5.12 3.32 9.15
C GLN A 17 -4.57 3.84 10.48
N VAL A 18 -3.25 3.96 10.63
CA VAL A 18 -2.62 4.51 11.83
C VAL A 18 -3.11 5.94 12.11
N GLU A 19 -3.22 6.79 11.07
CA GLU A 19 -3.75 8.15 11.20
C GLU A 19 -5.20 8.18 11.71
N ALA A 20 -6.07 7.35 11.15
CA ALA A 20 -7.47 7.24 11.57
C ALA A 20 -7.61 6.71 13.01
N GLU A 21 -6.83 5.69 13.36
CA GLU A 21 -6.81 5.12 14.71
C GLU A 21 -6.42 6.18 15.76
N SER A 22 -5.35 6.94 15.52
CA SER A 22 -4.92 8.00 16.43
C SER A 22 -6.00 9.07 16.67
N VAL A 23 -6.70 9.51 15.62
CA VAL A 23 -7.75 10.53 15.76
C VAL A 23 -9.02 9.99 16.37
N SER A 24 -9.39 8.74 16.08
CA SER A 24 -10.55 8.10 16.70
C SER A 24 -10.43 8.06 18.23
N SER A 25 -9.25 7.77 18.78
CA SER A 25 -9.00 7.81 20.23
C SER A 25 -9.16 9.21 20.82
N ARG A 26 -8.73 10.24 20.10
CA ARG A 26 -8.89 11.64 20.55
C ARG A 26 -10.35 12.07 20.54
N LEU A 27 -11.12 11.67 19.54
CA LEU A 27 -12.57 11.91 19.51
C LEU A 27 -13.29 11.16 20.63
N ALA A 28 -12.94 9.89 20.86
CA ALA A 28 -13.50 9.09 21.95
C ALA A 28 -13.26 9.74 23.32
N ARG A 29 -12.02 10.15 23.59
CA ARG A 29 -11.67 10.89 24.82
C ARG A 29 -12.35 12.27 24.90
N GLY A 30 -12.66 12.86 23.74
CA GLY A 30 -13.44 14.08 23.60
C GLY A 30 -14.96 13.90 23.78
N GLY A 31 -15.42 12.69 24.10
CA GLY A 31 -16.82 12.36 24.42
C GLY A 31 -17.66 11.87 23.23
N TRP A 32 -17.05 11.51 22.10
CA TRP A 32 -17.74 10.89 20.96
C TRP A 32 -17.80 9.38 21.10
N ASP A 33 -18.92 8.77 20.71
CA ASP A 33 -19.04 7.31 20.66
C ASP A 33 -18.58 6.78 19.30
N LEU A 34 -17.57 5.91 19.29
CA LEU A 34 -17.12 5.26 18.06
C LEU A 34 -18.17 4.24 17.60
N THR A 35 -18.60 4.32 16.34
CA THR A 35 -19.58 3.39 15.76
C THR A 35 -19.12 2.85 14.40
N ALA A 36 -19.47 1.59 14.11
CA ALA A 36 -19.37 1.02 12.77
C ALA A 36 -20.66 1.21 11.95
N ASP A 37 -21.75 1.65 12.60
CA ASP A 37 -23.05 1.86 12.00
C ASP A 37 -23.13 3.24 11.35
N ILE A 38 -22.73 3.31 10.09
CA ILE A 38 -22.69 4.54 9.29
C ILE A 38 -24.06 5.23 9.21
N PRO A 39 -25.18 4.53 8.89
CA PRO A 39 -26.50 5.16 8.84
C PRO A 39 -26.92 5.95 10.08
N ASN A 40 -26.47 5.51 11.27
CA ASN A 40 -26.80 6.12 12.55
C ASN A 40 -25.68 6.99 13.13
N ALA A 41 -24.66 7.32 12.35
CA ALA A 41 -23.58 8.21 12.77
C ALA A 41 -23.98 9.69 12.62
N ASP A 42 -23.59 10.52 13.58
CA ASP A 42 -23.73 11.98 13.53
C ASP A 42 -22.56 12.62 12.74
N LEU A 43 -21.40 11.96 12.76
CA LEU A 43 -20.18 12.34 12.05
C LEU A 43 -19.63 11.14 11.29
N VAL A 44 -19.30 11.31 10.01
CA VAL A 44 -18.59 10.30 9.21
C VAL A 44 -17.29 10.88 8.68
N VAL A 45 -16.17 10.26 9.05
CA VAL A 45 -14.83 10.62 8.58
C VAL A 45 -14.40 9.62 7.52
N VAL A 46 -14.29 10.08 6.28
CA VAL A 46 -13.75 9.28 5.16
C VAL A 46 -12.28 9.64 4.98
N HIS A 47 -11.38 8.75 5.43
CA HIS A 47 -9.94 8.92 5.26
C HIS A 47 -9.46 8.16 4.03
N SER A 48 -9.08 8.88 2.98
CA SER A 48 -8.88 8.29 1.66
C SER A 48 -7.45 8.43 1.12
N CYS A 49 -7.01 7.42 0.38
CA CYS A 49 -5.84 7.51 -0.49
C CYS A 49 -6.19 8.27 -1.77
N GLY A 50 -5.25 9.10 -2.22
CA GLY A 50 -5.34 9.81 -3.50
C GLY A 50 -4.21 9.43 -4.46
N PHE A 51 -3.33 8.50 -4.09
CA PHE A 51 -2.12 8.25 -4.88
C PHE A 51 -2.42 7.72 -6.27
N LEU A 52 -3.26 6.68 -6.36
CA LEU A 52 -3.70 6.08 -7.63
C LEU A 52 -5.04 6.66 -8.09
N GLU A 53 -5.25 6.77 -9.40
CA GLU A 53 -6.53 7.20 -9.98
C GLU A 53 -7.70 6.31 -9.51
N ALA A 54 -7.50 5.00 -9.54
CA ALA A 54 -8.48 4.03 -9.04
C ALA A 54 -8.87 4.26 -7.57
N ALA A 55 -7.92 4.71 -6.73
CA ALA A 55 -8.20 5.01 -5.32
C ALA A 55 -9.03 6.31 -5.16
N ARG A 56 -8.87 7.27 -6.08
CA ARG A 56 -9.70 8.49 -6.10
C ARG A 56 -11.13 8.16 -6.51
N ALA A 57 -11.31 7.32 -7.52
CA ALA A 57 -12.62 6.84 -7.94
C ALA A 57 -13.32 6.09 -6.80
N GLU A 58 -12.63 5.16 -6.13
CA GLU A 58 -13.14 4.46 -4.95
C GLU A 58 -13.56 5.42 -3.82
N ALA A 59 -12.76 6.46 -3.58
CA ALA A 59 -13.09 7.48 -2.57
C ALA A 59 -14.37 8.24 -2.94
N GLN A 60 -14.54 8.63 -4.19
CA GLN A 60 -15.75 9.32 -4.66
C GLN A 60 -17.00 8.44 -4.55
N GLU A 61 -16.91 7.17 -4.97
CA GLU A 61 -18.00 6.19 -4.83
C GLU A 61 -18.38 5.99 -3.36
N THR A 62 -17.37 5.91 -2.48
CA THR A 62 -17.56 5.75 -1.04
C THR A 62 -18.24 6.97 -0.43
N LEU A 63 -17.82 8.19 -0.78
CA LEU A 63 -18.45 9.42 -0.31
C LEU A 63 -19.93 9.49 -0.73
N ALA A 64 -20.23 9.14 -1.97
CA ALA A 64 -21.61 9.08 -2.46
C ALA A 64 -22.43 8.03 -1.69
N SER A 65 -21.85 6.86 -1.41
CA SER A 65 -22.50 5.81 -0.62
C SER A 65 -22.76 6.24 0.83
N VAL A 66 -21.79 6.89 1.46
CA VAL A 66 -21.92 7.45 2.82
C VAL A 66 -23.04 8.47 2.86
N ARG A 67 -23.06 9.44 1.92
CA ARG A 67 -24.11 10.47 1.90
C ARG A 67 -25.51 9.89 1.69
N ARG A 68 -25.66 8.84 0.86
CA ARG A 68 -26.95 8.14 0.69
C ARG A 68 -27.39 7.42 1.97
N SER A 69 -26.45 6.80 2.67
CA SER A 69 -26.75 5.95 3.84
C SER A 69 -26.96 6.78 5.11
N ALA A 70 -26.27 7.92 5.23
CA ALA A 70 -26.28 8.80 6.38
C ALA A 70 -26.55 10.26 5.93
N PRO A 71 -27.75 10.57 5.41
CA PRO A 71 -28.03 11.86 4.77
C PRO A 71 -27.88 13.05 5.69
N LYS A 72 -28.11 12.86 7.00
CA LYS A 72 -28.03 13.89 8.05
C LYS A 72 -26.65 13.97 8.72
N ALA A 73 -25.76 13.03 8.45
CA ALA A 73 -24.44 13.03 9.08
C ALA A 73 -23.58 14.17 8.54
N PHE A 74 -22.73 14.71 9.41
CA PHE A 74 -21.66 15.59 8.99
C PHE A 74 -20.54 14.75 8.36
N VAL A 75 -20.19 14.99 7.11
CA VAL A 75 -19.22 14.18 6.36
C VAL A 75 -17.92 14.96 6.18
N VAL A 76 -16.83 14.39 6.70
CA VAL A 76 -15.47 14.91 6.58
C VAL A 76 -14.68 14.03 5.63
N LEU A 77 -14.13 14.61 4.57
CA LEU A 77 -13.11 13.95 3.75
C LEU A 77 -11.71 14.32 4.24
N THR A 78 -10.84 13.33 4.39
CA THR A 78 -9.43 13.56 4.70
C THR A 78 -8.47 12.61 3.97
N GLY A 79 -7.17 12.83 4.14
CA GLY A 79 -6.09 12.02 3.57
C GLY A 79 -5.57 12.54 2.24
N CYS A 80 -4.78 11.72 1.56
CA CYS A 80 -4.08 12.12 0.33
C CYS A 80 -5.01 12.59 -0.78
N PHE A 81 -6.26 12.09 -0.87
CA PHE A 81 -7.21 12.55 -1.89
C PHE A 81 -7.63 14.01 -1.71
N ALA A 82 -7.72 14.50 -0.48
CA ALA A 82 -8.04 15.90 -0.20
C ALA A 82 -7.06 16.87 -0.89
N GLN A 83 -5.78 16.47 -1.00
CA GLN A 83 -4.71 17.24 -1.66
C GLN A 83 -4.85 17.34 -3.19
N PHE A 84 -5.81 16.64 -3.80
CA PHE A 84 -6.10 16.76 -5.23
C PHE A 84 -7.25 17.72 -5.52
N LEU A 85 -8.02 18.09 -4.50
CA LEU A 85 -9.21 18.90 -4.69
C LEU A 85 -8.89 20.37 -4.88
N ASN A 86 -7.72 20.85 -4.42
CA ASN A 86 -7.30 22.26 -4.54
C ASN A 86 -8.41 23.24 -4.11
N GLY A 87 -9.12 22.93 -3.02
CA GLY A 87 -10.23 23.74 -2.51
C GLY A 87 -11.56 23.55 -3.22
N LYS A 88 -11.65 22.68 -4.24
CA LYS A 88 -12.93 22.31 -4.86
C LYS A 88 -13.81 21.57 -3.86
N LYS A 89 -15.08 21.98 -3.80
CA LYS A 89 -16.11 21.31 -3.01
C LYS A 89 -16.47 19.97 -3.67
N ILE A 90 -16.75 18.96 -2.86
CA ILE A 90 -17.37 17.71 -3.31
C ILE A 90 -18.83 17.72 -2.84
N PRO A 91 -19.81 17.46 -3.73
CA PRO A 91 -21.20 17.34 -3.33
C PRO A 91 -21.38 16.31 -2.21
N GLY A 92 -22.10 16.69 -1.16
CA GLY A 92 -22.35 15.81 -0.01
C GLY A 92 -21.15 15.65 0.94
N VAL A 93 -20.13 16.51 0.87
CA VAL A 93 -19.03 16.59 1.84
C VAL A 93 -19.07 17.96 2.51
N ASP A 94 -19.14 17.96 3.84
CA ASP A 94 -19.31 19.18 4.63
C ASP A 94 -17.97 19.84 5.00
N ALA A 95 -16.91 19.04 5.18
CA ALA A 95 -15.56 19.54 5.41
C ALA A 95 -14.49 18.68 4.73
N ILE A 96 -13.37 19.33 4.36
CA ILE A 96 -12.21 18.68 3.75
C ILE A 96 -10.98 19.04 4.58
N LEU A 97 -10.25 18.03 5.05
CA LEU A 97 -8.99 18.17 5.79
C LEU A 97 -7.85 17.54 4.98
N GLY A 98 -6.77 18.29 4.74
CA GLY A 98 -5.59 17.79 4.03
C GLY A 98 -4.82 16.70 4.80
N THR A 99 -3.76 16.18 4.18
CA THR A 99 -2.84 15.24 4.83
C THR A 99 -2.23 15.89 6.06
N GLY A 100 -2.19 15.18 7.19
CA GLY A 100 -1.59 15.69 8.44
C GLY A 100 -2.46 16.67 9.23
N GLN A 101 -3.70 16.95 8.78
CA GLN A 101 -4.61 17.88 9.45
C GLN A 101 -5.76 17.20 10.21
N LEU A 102 -5.78 15.87 10.25
CA LEU A 102 -6.87 15.11 10.84
C LEU A 102 -7.00 15.38 12.36
N ASP A 103 -5.92 15.84 12.98
CA ASP A 103 -5.81 16.26 14.38
C ASP A 103 -6.52 17.57 14.72
N LEU A 104 -6.84 18.38 13.71
CA LEU A 104 -7.65 19.59 13.87
C LEU A 104 -9.13 19.25 14.03
N LEU A 105 -9.55 18.04 13.64
CA LEU A 105 -10.95 17.63 13.65
C LEU A 105 -11.63 17.80 15.02
N PRO A 106 -11.05 17.37 16.16
CA PRO A 106 -11.67 17.56 17.47
C PRO A 106 -11.89 19.04 17.82
N ASP A 107 -11.02 19.93 17.36
CA ASP A 107 -11.07 21.36 17.67
C ASP A 107 -12.08 22.06 16.75
N LEU A 108 -12.10 21.67 15.47
CA LEU A 108 -13.08 22.05 14.46
C LEU A 108 -14.52 21.67 14.88
N LEU A 109 -14.70 20.50 15.49
CA LEU A 109 -16.00 20.08 16.03
C LEU A 109 -16.42 20.88 17.27
N ARG A 110 -15.47 21.42 18.06
CA ARG A 110 -15.77 22.26 19.25
C ARG A 110 -16.17 23.68 18.88
N ALA A 111 -15.54 24.26 17.85
CA ALA A 111 -15.74 25.66 17.50
C ALA A 111 -17.16 25.99 17.00
N ARG A 112 -17.97 24.99 16.59
CA ARG A 112 -19.30 25.14 15.93
C ARG A 112 -19.35 26.08 14.71
N SER A 113 -18.24 26.72 14.38
CA SER A 113 -18.02 27.63 13.27
C SER A 113 -17.03 26.93 12.36
N LEU A 114 -17.61 26.09 11.50
CA LEU A 114 -16.87 25.39 10.46
C LEU A 114 -16.54 26.42 9.39
N PRO A 115 -15.27 26.78 9.13
CA PRO A 115 -14.99 27.58 7.96
C PRO A 115 -15.43 26.76 6.75
N ALA A 116 -16.47 27.26 6.06
CA ALA A 116 -16.78 26.84 4.71
C ALA A 116 -15.48 26.95 3.92
N VAL A 117 -14.93 25.79 3.55
CA VAL A 117 -13.88 25.55 2.56
C VAL A 117 -13.05 26.79 2.21
N GLY A 118 -11.84 26.93 2.78
CA GLY A 118 -11.04 28.12 2.46
C GLY A 118 -9.54 28.09 2.75
N LYS A 119 -9.04 27.26 3.67
CA LYS A 119 -7.60 27.08 3.84
C LYS A 119 -7.29 25.61 4.12
N ILE A 120 -6.89 24.90 3.07
CA ILE A 120 -5.99 23.75 3.23
C ILE A 120 -4.75 24.34 3.90
N LEU A 121 -4.64 24.26 5.23
CA LEU A 121 -3.39 24.53 5.89
C LEU A 121 -2.47 23.38 5.49
N LEU A 122 -1.72 23.63 4.41
CA LEU A 122 -0.63 22.81 3.91
C LEU A 122 0.49 22.81 4.96
N SER A 123 0.23 22.30 6.15
CA SER A 123 1.28 21.91 7.07
C SER A 123 1.45 20.40 6.88
N PRO A 124 2.46 19.95 6.10
CA PRO A 124 2.92 18.57 6.14
C PRO A 124 3.55 18.32 7.52
N SER A 125 2.71 18.23 8.53
CA SER A 125 3.05 17.72 9.84
C SER A 125 2.10 16.56 10.04
N GLY A 126 2.53 15.36 9.65
CA GLY A 126 1.83 14.14 10.02
C GLY A 126 1.69 14.13 11.54
N TYR A 127 0.54 14.55 12.05
CA TYR A 127 0.29 14.51 13.47
C TYR A 127 0.31 13.05 13.91
N HIS A 128 1.04 12.79 14.99
CA HIS A 128 0.97 11.54 15.70
C HIS A 128 1.16 11.82 17.18
N ASP A 129 0.06 11.83 17.93
CA ASP A 129 0.14 11.93 19.39
C ASP A 129 0.55 10.57 19.96
N SER A 130 1.83 10.44 20.24
CA SER A 130 2.44 9.28 20.89
C SER A 130 1.87 8.97 22.27
N LYS A 131 1.17 9.93 22.91
CA LYS A 131 0.62 9.79 24.25
C LYS A 131 -0.81 9.22 24.26
N MET A 132 -1.46 9.12 23.10
CA MET A 132 -2.83 8.64 23.01
C MET A 132 -2.87 7.15 22.62
N PRO A 133 -3.47 6.27 23.45
CA PRO A 133 -3.64 4.87 23.09
C PRO A 133 -4.52 4.73 21.85
N ARG A 134 -4.04 4.08 20.78
CA ARG A 134 -4.87 3.76 19.59
C ARG A 134 -5.93 2.70 19.91
N PRO A 135 -7.11 2.69 19.30
CA PRO A 135 -8.05 1.59 19.51
C PRO A 135 -7.39 0.29 19.01
N LEU A 136 -7.45 -0.75 19.82
CA LEU A 136 -7.04 -2.10 19.43
C LEU A 136 -8.27 -2.98 19.49
N ARG A 137 -8.38 -3.90 18.54
CA ARG A 137 -9.39 -4.96 18.62
C ARG A 137 -9.01 -5.91 19.74
N GLU A 138 -10.01 -6.51 20.37
CA GLU A 138 -9.77 -7.55 21.36
C GLU A 138 -8.96 -8.70 20.74
N GLY A 139 -7.93 -9.15 21.46
CA GLY A 139 -7.02 -10.20 20.97
C GLY A 139 -6.08 -9.78 19.83
N GLN A 140 -5.99 -8.49 19.48
CA GLN A 140 -5.08 -8.02 18.43
C GLN A 140 -3.61 -8.17 18.86
N MET A 141 -2.89 -9.06 18.18
CA MET A 141 -1.47 -9.38 18.46
C MET A 141 -0.47 -8.59 17.63
N SER A 142 -0.92 -7.90 16.57
CA SER A 142 -0.07 -7.17 15.63
C SER A 142 -0.58 -5.75 15.43
N ALA A 143 0.33 -4.77 15.40
CA ALA A 143 0.00 -3.39 15.15
C ALA A 143 1.05 -2.69 14.28
N TYR A 144 0.58 -1.87 13.35
CA TYR A 144 1.45 -0.95 12.62
C TYR A 144 2.03 0.11 13.55
N LEU A 145 3.30 0.45 13.40
CA LEU A 145 4.00 1.49 14.14
C LEU A 145 4.65 2.43 13.13
N ARG A 146 4.06 3.60 12.92
CA ARG A 146 4.57 4.56 11.94
C ARG A 146 5.80 5.27 12.50
N VAL A 147 6.96 5.21 11.85
CA VAL A 147 8.20 5.79 12.39
C VAL A 147 8.56 7.16 11.80
N SER A 148 8.13 7.43 10.58
CA SER A 148 8.32 8.72 9.90
C SER A 148 7.15 9.02 8.96
N GLU A 149 7.10 10.26 8.49
CA GLU A 149 6.16 10.76 7.48
C GLU A 149 6.94 11.41 6.33
N GLY A 150 6.34 11.47 5.13
CA GLY A 150 6.98 12.07 3.96
C GLY A 150 8.16 11.25 3.43
N CYS A 151 8.83 11.76 2.39
CA CYS A 151 9.89 11.05 1.69
C CYS A 151 10.74 12.04 0.88
N ASP A 152 12.06 11.90 0.91
CA ASP A 152 12.98 12.77 0.14
C ASP A 152 13.45 12.16 -1.18
N HIS A 153 13.03 10.92 -1.48
CA HIS A 153 13.33 10.27 -2.75
C HIS A 153 12.64 10.97 -3.92
N ARG A 154 13.37 11.10 -5.02
CA ARG A 154 12.91 11.78 -6.25
C ARG A 154 12.44 10.80 -7.32
N CYS A 155 11.70 9.77 -6.90
CA CYS A 155 11.15 8.78 -7.82
C CYS A 155 10.21 9.46 -8.82
N THR A 156 10.47 9.33 -10.12
CA THR A 156 9.79 10.12 -11.15
C THR A 156 8.30 9.78 -11.29
N PHE A 157 7.90 8.57 -10.92
CA PHE A 157 6.49 8.15 -10.89
C PHE A 157 5.76 8.50 -9.59
N CYS A 158 6.46 9.02 -8.59
CA CYS A 158 5.93 9.22 -7.26
C CYS A 158 5.64 10.70 -6.99
N ILE A 159 4.48 10.98 -6.42
CA ILE A 159 4.07 12.33 -5.99
C ILE A 159 3.95 12.45 -4.47
N ILE A 160 4.43 11.46 -3.71
CA ILE A 160 4.37 11.47 -2.25
C ILE A 160 5.02 12.72 -1.64
N PRO A 161 6.19 13.21 -2.10
CA PRO A 161 6.76 14.45 -1.57
C PRO A 161 5.81 15.66 -1.71
N GLN A 162 4.99 15.71 -2.78
CA GLN A 162 3.98 16.74 -2.97
C GLN A 162 2.74 16.56 -2.07
N LEU A 163 2.39 15.31 -1.77
CA LEU A 163 1.19 14.97 -0.99
C LEU A 163 1.40 15.02 0.52
N ARG A 164 2.62 14.69 0.95
CA ARG A 164 2.97 14.34 2.33
C ARG A 164 4.18 15.10 2.86
N GLY A 165 4.89 15.84 2.01
CA GLY A 165 6.06 16.64 2.38
C GLY A 165 7.39 15.86 2.36
N PRO A 166 8.49 16.54 2.73
CA PRO A 166 9.81 15.91 2.89
C PRO A 166 9.78 14.92 4.05
N LEU A 167 10.85 14.11 4.15
CA LEU A 167 11.01 13.19 5.27
C LEU A 167 10.96 13.95 6.61
N LYS A 168 10.15 13.42 7.52
CA LYS A 168 10.08 13.87 8.90
C LYS A 168 10.00 12.66 9.82
N SER A 169 11.10 12.35 10.48
CA SER A 169 11.20 11.27 11.46
C SER A 169 10.65 11.66 12.81
N ARG A 170 9.91 10.75 13.43
CA ARG A 170 9.44 10.89 14.81
C ARG A 170 10.61 10.76 15.80
N LEU A 171 10.44 11.37 16.97
CA LEU A 171 11.36 11.17 18.07
C LEU A 171 11.35 9.70 18.52
N VAL A 172 12.51 9.19 18.95
CA VAL A 172 12.62 7.82 19.44
C VAL A 172 11.71 7.63 20.65
N GLU A 173 11.65 8.62 21.54
CA GLU A 173 10.84 8.62 22.75
C GLU A 173 9.34 8.55 22.42
N GLU A 174 8.92 9.21 21.33
CA GLU A 174 7.53 9.16 20.86
C GLU A 174 7.18 7.79 20.28
N ILE A 175 8.12 7.15 19.58
CA ILE A 175 7.92 5.80 19.03
C ILE A 175 7.86 4.79 20.17
N GLU A 176 8.76 4.90 21.15
CA GLU A 176 8.81 4.02 22.32
C GLU A 176 7.56 4.18 23.20
N ALA A 177 7.09 5.41 23.44
CA ALA A 177 5.86 5.63 24.20
C ALA A 177 4.65 4.91 23.58
N GLU A 178 4.50 5.01 22.25
CA GLU A 178 3.43 4.31 21.54
C GLU A 178 3.64 2.80 21.53
N ALA A 179 4.85 2.34 21.20
CA ALA A 179 5.16 0.91 21.18
C ALA A 179 4.86 0.27 22.54
N ARG A 180 5.20 0.97 23.63
CA ARG A 180 4.92 0.52 25.00
C ARG A 180 3.41 0.39 25.23
N ASN A 181 2.64 1.42 24.85
CA ASN A 181 1.18 1.37 24.96
C ASN A 181 0.57 0.17 24.21
N LEU A 182 1.05 -0.12 23.00
CA LEU A 182 0.59 -1.26 22.22
C LEU A 182 0.91 -2.60 22.91
N VAL A 183 2.16 -2.74 23.34
CA VAL A 183 2.71 -3.97 23.92
C VAL A 183 2.06 -4.29 25.26
N ASP A 184 1.83 -3.27 26.11
CA ASP A 184 1.13 -3.39 27.40
C ASP A 184 -0.31 -3.87 27.22
N ARG A 185 -0.90 -3.67 26.03
CA ARG A 185 -2.26 -4.08 25.67
C ARG A 185 -2.31 -5.40 24.89
N GLY A 186 -1.22 -6.15 24.88
CA GLY A 186 -1.19 -7.50 24.33
C GLY A 186 -0.60 -7.61 22.92
N VAL A 187 -0.23 -6.51 22.27
CA VAL A 187 0.49 -6.58 20.99
C VAL A 187 1.86 -7.24 21.19
N ARG A 188 2.22 -8.14 20.27
CA ARG A 188 3.49 -8.87 20.27
C ARG A 188 4.28 -8.66 18.98
N GLU A 189 3.61 -8.27 17.90
CA GLU A 189 4.23 -7.86 16.64
C GLU A 189 4.07 -6.35 16.41
N LEU A 190 5.20 -5.65 16.25
CA LEU A 190 5.23 -4.27 15.78
C LEU A 190 5.67 -4.26 14.32
N VAL A 191 4.80 -3.73 13.45
CA VAL A 191 5.07 -3.61 12.02
C VAL A 191 5.47 -2.18 11.72
N LEU A 192 6.76 -1.93 11.58
CA LEU A 192 7.30 -0.61 11.31
C LEU A 192 6.96 -0.19 9.88
N ILE A 193 6.38 1.01 9.75
CA ILE A 193 5.95 1.58 8.48
C ILE A 193 6.35 3.04 8.35
N SER A 194 6.66 3.45 7.13
CA SER A 194 6.64 4.82 6.63
C SER A 194 6.65 4.78 5.10
N GLN A 195 6.77 5.92 4.42
CA GLN A 195 6.97 6.00 2.97
C GLN A 195 8.24 5.27 2.53
N ASP A 196 9.29 5.48 3.31
CA ASP A 196 10.54 4.72 3.28
C ASP A 196 11.02 4.52 4.71
N THR A 197 10.98 3.27 5.18
CA THR A 197 11.31 2.94 6.57
C THR A 197 12.81 2.95 6.81
N THR A 198 13.63 2.68 5.78
CA THR A 198 15.09 2.67 5.91
C THR A 198 15.67 4.06 6.08
N ALA A 199 14.94 5.09 5.61
CA ALA A 199 15.36 6.48 5.73
C ALA A 199 15.15 7.05 7.15
N TYR A 200 14.50 6.31 8.07
CA TYR A 200 14.22 6.80 9.42
C TYR A 200 15.49 7.32 10.13
N GLY A 201 15.39 8.55 10.61
CA GLY A 201 16.43 9.24 11.36
C GLY A 201 17.50 9.92 10.49
N SER A 202 17.46 9.78 9.16
CA SER A 202 18.43 10.47 8.28
C SER A 202 18.27 11.99 8.27
N ASP A 203 17.09 12.50 8.64
CA ASP A 203 16.76 13.91 8.82
C ASP A 203 17.09 14.44 10.23
N ARG A 204 17.81 13.66 11.06
CA ARG A 204 18.06 13.97 12.48
C ARG A 204 19.47 13.57 12.91
N GLU A 205 20.09 14.36 13.79
CA GLU A 205 21.35 13.96 14.44
C GLU A 205 21.11 12.81 15.43
N GLY A 206 22.01 11.82 15.45
CA GLY A 206 21.91 10.64 16.32
C GLY A 206 20.74 9.70 16.01
N GLY A 207 20.03 9.92 14.90
CA GLY A 207 18.95 9.07 14.42
C GLY A 207 19.44 7.81 13.70
N GLY A 208 18.51 6.90 13.40
CA GLY A 208 18.76 5.76 12.52
C GLY A 208 17.81 4.60 12.77
N LEU A 209 17.44 3.90 11.69
CA LEU A 209 16.56 2.73 11.78
C LEU A 209 17.17 1.61 12.65
N VAL A 210 18.45 1.28 12.45
CA VAL A 210 19.11 0.17 13.16
C VAL A 210 19.16 0.42 14.68
N PRO A 211 19.59 1.60 15.19
CA PRO A 211 19.48 1.93 16.61
C PRO A 211 18.05 1.80 17.16
N LEU A 212 17.04 2.32 16.45
CA LEU A 212 15.64 2.19 16.86
C LEU A 212 15.21 0.73 16.98
N LEU A 213 15.54 -0.09 15.98
CA LEU A 213 15.21 -1.52 15.98
C LEU A 213 15.84 -2.26 17.15
N ARG A 214 17.12 -1.99 17.46
CA ARG A 214 17.79 -2.60 18.62
C ARG A 214 17.10 -2.23 19.94
N ARG A 215 16.68 -0.97 20.08
CA ARG A 215 15.95 -0.52 21.28
C ARG A 215 14.61 -1.25 21.43
N LEU A 216 13.82 -1.33 20.36
CA LEU A 216 12.53 -2.03 20.38
C LEU A 216 12.70 -3.56 20.58
N ALA A 217 13.73 -4.16 19.99
CA ALA A 217 14.04 -5.59 20.10
C ALA A 217 14.45 -6.00 21.52
N SER A 218 15.04 -5.07 22.30
CA SER A 218 15.43 -5.34 23.69
C SER A 218 14.24 -5.60 24.63
N TRP A 219 13.01 -5.31 24.19
CA TRP A 219 11.83 -5.46 25.02
C TRP A 219 11.31 -6.89 24.95
N SER A 220 11.35 -7.60 26.08
CA SER A 220 10.97 -9.03 26.16
C SER A 220 9.55 -9.36 25.65
N GLN A 221 8.63 -8.39 25.72
CA GLN A 221 7.26 -8.53 25.25
C GLN A 221 7.13 -8.39 23.72
N VAL A 222 8.09 -7.75 23.04
CA VAL A 222 8.13 -7.65 21.58
C VAL A 222 8.68 -8.96 21.04
N ARG A 223 7.82 -9.74 20.37
CA ARG A 223 8.19 -11.02 19.77
C ARG A 223 8.59 -10.89 18.31
N TRP A 224 8.01 -9.91 17.62
CA TRP A 224 8.23 -9.69 16.19
C TRP A 224 8.32 -8.21 15.85
N LEU A 225 9.37 -7.85 15.12
CA LEU A 225 9.58 -6.58 14.46
C LEU A 225 9.58 -6.85 12.96
N ARG A 226 8.57 -6.32 12.26
CA ARG A 226 8.45 -6.46 10.80
C ARG A 226 8.72 -5.13 10.14
N LEU A 227 9.58 -5.15 9.11
CA LEU A 227 9.91 -3.97 8.30
C LEU A 227 9.14 -4.02 6.99
N LEU A 228 8.38 -2.95 6.71
CA LEU A 228 7.77 -2.71 5.41
C LEU A 228 8.40 -1.51 4.72
N TYR A 229 8.32 -1.46 3.39
CA TYR A 229 8.77 -0.31 2.59
C TYR A 229 10.26 0.02 2.77
N ALA A 230 11.14 -0.99 2.66
CA ALA A 230 12.58 -0.78 2.67
C ALA A 230 13.08 -0.29 1.30
N TYR A 231 13.92 0.74 1.29
CA TYR A 231 14.51 1.28 0.07
C TYR A 231 15.82 0.55 -0.26
N PRO A 232 15.96 -0.07 -1.45
CA PRO A 232 17.06 -0.97 -1.77
C PRO A 232 18.48 -0.43 -1.53
N SER A 233 18.76 0.84 -1.83
CA SER A 233 20.10 1.40 -1.63
C SER A 233 20.45 1.69 -0.17
N GLU A 234 19.46 1.73 0.71
CA GLU A 234 19.62 2.00 2.15
C GLU A 234 19.65 0.70 2.99
N VAL A 235 19.46 -0.46 2.36
CA VAL A 235 19.68 -1.76 3.01
C VAL A 235 21.20 -2.03 3.10
N GLY A 236 21.82 -1.46 4.14
CA GLY A 236 23.24 -1.59 4.44
C GLY A 236 23.60 -2.82 5.29
N GLU A 237 24.90 -3.04 5.49
CA GLU A 237 25.43 -4.19 6.23
C GLU A 237 24.96 -4.25 7.69
N ASP A 238 24.73 -3.12 8.34
CA ASP A 238 24.23 -3.07 9.71
C ASP A 238 22.80 -3.64 9.83
N LEU A 239 21.93 -3.32 8.87
CA LEU A 239 20.57 -3.84 8.82
C LEU A 239 20.56 -5.33 8.45
N ILE A 240 21.41 -5.75 7.51
CA ILE A 240 21.55 -7.16 7.13
C ILE A 240 22.05 -7.99 8.32
N THR A 241 23.03 -7.47 9.06
CA THR A 241 23.57 -8.11 10.26
C THR A 241 22.49 -8.20 11.35
N LEU A 242 21.73 -7.13 11.57
CA LEU A 242 20.63 -7.16 12.52
C LEU A 242 19.54 -8.17 12.14
N LEU A 243 19.17 -8.26 10.85
CA LEU A 243 18.22 -9.28 10.35
C LEU A 243 18.72 -10.72 10.55
N ALA A 244 20.04 -10.93 10.52
CA ALA A 244 20.65 -12.25 10.71
C ALA A 244 20.72 -12.68 12.18
N GLU A 245 20.96 -11.71 13.08
CA GLU A 245 21.31 -11.99 14.48
C GLU A 245 20.16 -11.77 15.45
N GLU A 246 19.27 -10.81 15.19
CA GLU A 246 18.21 -10.43 16.11
C GLU A 246 16.95 -11.27 15.89
N ARG A 247 16.61 -12.10 16.87
CA ARG A 247 15.45 -12.99 16.83
C ARG A 247 14.12 -12.26 16.80
N ALA A 248 14.05 -11.08 17.43
CA ALA A 248 12.84 -10.27 17.39
C ALA A 248 12.59 -9.73 15.98
N LEU A 249 13.60 -9.55 15.13
CA LEU A 249 13.39 -9.14 13.75
C LEU A 249 12.87 -10.33 12.94
N CYS A 250 11.73 -10.14 12.28
CA CYS A 250 11.21 -11.13 11.37
C CYS A 250 12.24 -11.39 10.27
N GLY A 251 12.44 -12.67 9.92
CA GLY A 251 13.05 -13.09 8.65
C GLY A 251 12.13 -12.75 7.48
N TYR A 252 11.75 -11.47 7.36
CA TYR A 252 10.88 -10.92 6.34
C TYR A 252 11.33 -9.49 6.01
N LEU A 253 11.46 -9.20 4.73
CA LEU A 253 11.76 -7.86 4.24
C LEU A 253 10.86 -7.53 3.05
N ASP A 254 10.16 -6.41 3.10
CA ASP A 254 9.47 -5.86 1.93
C ASP A 254 10.33 -4.76 1.31
N MET A 255 10.89 -5.06 0.14
CA MET A 255 11.86 -4.22 -0.56
C MET A 255 11.42 -4.04 -2.03
N PRO A 256 10.63 -2.99 -2.33
CA PRO A 256 10.17 -2.71 -3.69
C PRO A 256 11.32 -2.31 -4.63
N LEU A 257 11.66 -3.18 -5.59
CA LEU A 257 12.70 -2.91 -6.58
C LEU A 257 12.22 -2.00 -7.72
N GLN A 258 10.91 -2.03 -7.99
CA GLN A 258 10.20 -1.35 -9.07
C GLN A 258 10.55 -1.83 -10.48
N HIS A 259 11.83 -1.99 -10.79
CA HIS A 259 12.29 -2.50 -12.08
C HIS A 259 13.70 -3.09 -11.96
N LEU A 260 14.22 -3.70 -13.03
CA LEU A 260 15.59 -4.26 -13.07
C LEU A 260 16.41 -3.87 -14.30
N SER A 261 15.82 -3.27 -15.33
CA SER A 261 16.59 -2.57 -16.37
C SER A 261 17.19 -1.28 -15.84
N ASP A 262 18.51 -1.11 -16.01
CA ASP A 262 19.25 0.11 -15.61
C ASP A 262 18.70 1.37 -16.27
N ARG A 263 18.29 1.29 -17.53
CA ARG A 263 17.72 2.42 -18.27
C ARG A 263 16.40 2.87 -17.64
N ILE A 264 15.54 1.91 -17.31
CA ILE A 264 14.24 2.18 -16.68
C ILE A 264 14.41 2.62 -15.24
N LEU A 265 15.31 2.01 -14.47
CA LEU A 265 15.66 2.44 -13.11
C LEU A 265 16.16 3.89 -13.09
N LYS A 266 17.04 4.26 -14.02
CA LYS A 266 17.48 5.66 -14.18
C LYS A 266 16.32 6.58 -14.52
N ALA A 267 15.44 6.19 -15.44
CA ALA A 267 14.26 6.98 -15.81
C ALA A 267 13.23 7.08 -14.67
N MET A 268 13.15 6.07 -13.80
CA MET A 268 12.37 6.07 -12.56
C MET A 268 12.98 6.95 -11.46
N GLY A 269 14.19 7.48 -11.65
CA GLY A 269 14.90 8.27 -10.63
C GLY A 269 15.50 7.43 -9.51
N ARG A 270 15.88 6.18 -9.80
CA ARG A 270 16.58 5.29 -8.84
C ARG A 270 18.08 5.54 -8.86
N ASP A 271 18.69 5.43 -7.69
CA ASP A 271 20.11 5.62 -7.40
C ASP A 271 20.91 4.30 -7.41
N TRP A 272 20.32 3.23 -7.94
CA TRP A 272 20.96 1.93 -8.13
C TRP A 272 20.77 1.38 -9.54
N ALA A 273 21.59 0.39 -9.85
CA ALA A 273 21.56 -0.40 -11.07
C ALA A 273 21.40 -1.89 -10.73
N ARG A 274 21.02 -2.68 -11.72
CA ARG A 274 20.80 -4.13 -11.66
C ARG A 274 21.93 -4.85 -10.94
N ARG A 275 23.18 -4.57 -11.30
CA ARG A 275 24.35 -5.23 -10.65
C ARG A 275 24.37 -5.03 -9.14
N LYS A 276 24.07 -3.81 -8.66
CA LYS A 276 24.01 -3.50 -7.22
C LYS A 276 22.84 -4.23 -6.56
N THR A 277 21.68 -4.25 -7.23
CA THR A 277 20.48 -4.96 -6.77
C THR A 277 20.73 -6.46 -6.64
N MET A 278 21.25 -7.12 -7.68
CA MET A 278 21.52 -8.57 -7.64
C MET A 278 22.54 -8.90 -6.54
N GLY A 279 23.60 -8.09 -6.42
CA GLY A 279 24.57 -8.26 -5.34
C GLY A 279 23.96 -8.12 -3.94
N LEU A 280 22.98 -7.23 -3.76
CA LEU A 280 22.24 -7.10 -2.49
C LEU A 280 21.37 -8.34 -2.22
N LEU A 281 20.63 -8.81 -3.22
CA LEU A 281 19.79 -10.02 -3.11
C LEU A 281 20.63 -11.25 -2.72
N ASP A 282 21.78 -11.41 -3.38
CA ASP A 282 22.75 -12.46 -3.09
C ASP A 282 23.30 -12.38 -1.67
N ARG A 283 23.62 -11.16 -1.19
CA ARG A 283 24.09 -10.96 0.20
C ARG A 283 22.99 -11.29 1.20
N LEU A 284 21.77 -10.81 1.00
CA LEU A 284 20.62 -11.08 1.86
C LEU A 284 20.36 -12.58 1.97
N GLN A 285 20.33 -13.29 0.83
CA GLN A 285 20.10 -14.74 0.82
C GLN A 285 21.19 -15.52 1.57
N ARG A 286 22.45 -15.13 1.42
CA ARG A 286 23.58 -15.79 2.11
C ARG A 286 23.62 -15.49 3.61
N ARG A 287 23.40 -14.23 3.99
CA ARG A 287 23.58 -13.75 5.37
C ARG A 287 22.36 -13.99 6.25
N VAL A 288 21.16 -14.05 5.67
CA VAL A 288 19.90 -14.26 6.38
C VAL A 288 19.19 -15.49 5.80
N PRO A 289 19.64 -16.72 6.12
CA PRO A 289 19.01 -17.94 5.63
C PRO A 289 17.53 -17.99 6.01
N GLY A 290 16.66 -18.24 5.03
CA GLY A 290 15.21 -18.30 5.25
C GLY A 290 14.49 -16.95 5.25
N LEU A 291 15.18 -15.85 4.88
CA LEU A 291 14.55 -14.54 4.68
C LEU A 291 13.42 -14.62 3.63
N ALA A 292 12.22 -14.24 4.04
CA ALA A 292 11.09 -14.02 3.14
C ALA A 292 11.14 -12.62 2.53
N LEU A 293 11.56 -12.51 1.28
CA LEU A 293 11.65 -11.27 0.55
C LEU A 293 10.39 -11.03 -0.30
N ARG A 294 9.70 -9.92 0.02
CA ARG A 294 8.64 -9.36 -0.82
C ARG A 294 9.21 -8.25 -1.69
N THR A 295 8.80 -8.20 -2.94
CA THR A 295 9.10 -7.07 -3.82
C THR A 295 7.90 -6.65 -4.64
N THR A 296 8.03 -5.51 -5.29
CA THR A 296 7.05 -4.93 -6.20
C THR A 296 7.73 -4.45 -7.47
N PHE A 297 7.13 -4.73 -8.63
CA PHE A 297 7.54 -4.21 -9.93
C PHE A 297 6.44 -3.36 -10.55
N ILE A 298 6.85 -2.32 -11.28
CA ILE A 298 6.00 -1.51 -12.14
C ILE A 298 6.33 -1.90 -13.58
N VAL A 299 5.31 -2.29 -14.34
CA VAL A 299 5.42 -2.65 -15.77
C VAL A 299 4.71 -1.62 -16.64
N GLY A 300 5.18 -1.42 -17.86
CA GLY A 300 4.66 -0.39 -18.77
C GLY A 300 5.11 1.02 -18.40
N PHE A 301 6.24 1.17 -17.70
CA PHE A 301 6.79 2.50 -17.41
C PHE A 301 7.11 3.25 -18.73
N PRO A 302 7.00 4.60 -18.79
CA PRO A 302 7.32 5.34 -20.02
C PRO A 302 8.69 4.97 -20.61
N GLY A 303 8.66 4.50 -21.85
CA GLY A 303 9.81 4.06 -22.62
C GLY A 303 10.24 2.62 -22.36
N GLU A 304 9.53 1.82 -21.56
CA GLU A 304 9.81 0.39 -21.34
C GLU A 304 9.70 -0.42 -22.64
N THR A 305 10.71 -1.24 -22.92
CA THR A 305 10.72 -2.16 -24.05
C THR A 305 10.55 -3.61 -23.57
N GLU A 306 10.29 -4.51 -24.51
CA GLU A 306 10.18 -5.95 -24.21
C GLU A 306 11.47 -6.51 -23.59
N GLU A 307 12.65 -6.02 -24.00
CA GLU A 307 13.93 -6.45 -23.41
C GLU A 307 14.07 -6.02 -21.95
N ASP A 308 13.64 -4.81 -21.60
CA ASP A 308 13.63 -4.36 -20.21
C ASP A 308 12.73 -5.24 -19.35
N PHE A 309 11.57 -5.60 -19.88
CA PHE A 309 10.63 -6.50 -19.21
C PHE A 309 11.20 -7.91 -19.03
N ARG A 310 11.90 -8.45 -20.03
CA ARG A 310 12.56 -9.77 -19.93
C ARG A 310 13.57 -9.83 -18.78
N GLN A 311 14.25 -8.72 -18.47
CA GLN A 311 15.17 -8.66 -17.32
C GLN A 311 14.44 -8.83 -15.97
N VAL A 312 13.24 -8.26 -15.84
CA VAL A 312 12.40 -8.46 -14.64
C VAL A 312 11.98 -9.92 -14.54
N LEU A 313 11.50 -10.52 -15.64
CA LEU A 313 11.13 -11.93 -15.68
C LEU A 313 12.29 -12.86 -15.32
N ALA A 314 13.49 -12.56 -15.80
CA ALA A 314 14.69 -13.35 -15.51
C ALA A 314 14.99 -13.37 -14.00
N ALA A 315 14.99 -12.21 -13.33
CA ALA A 315 15.29 -12.14 -11.90
C ALA A 315 14.20 -12.77 -11.02
N VAL A 316 12.93 -12.67 -11.41
CA VAL A 316 11.85 -13.40 -10.75
C VAL A 316 12.10 -14.91 -10.81
N ARG A 317 12.54 -15.43 -11.97
CA ARG A 317 12.85 -16.85 -12.18
C ARG A 317 14.04 -17.33 -11.35
N GLU A 318 14.96 -16.45 -10.99
CA GLU A 318 16.09 -16.80 -10.12
C GLU A 318 15.66 -17.18 -8.70
N GLY A 319 14.44 -16.78 -8.29
CA GLY A 319 13.79 -17.34 -7.11
C GLY A 319 14.15 -16.68 -5.77
N TYR A 320 14.65 -15.44 -5.78
CA TYR A 320 14.94 -14.65 -4.57
C TYR A 320 13.71 -14.21 -3.79
N PHE A 321 12.52 -14.22 -4.41
CA PHE A 321 11.32 -13.62 -3.83
C PHE A 321 10.30 -14.68 -3.41
N GLU A 322 9.74 -14.50 -2.22
CA GLU A 322 8.60 -15.24 -1.69
C GLU A 322 7.28 -14.61 -2.16
N HIS A 323 7.30 -13.30 -2.44
CA HIS A 323 6.14 -12.59 -2.92
C HIS A 323 6.55 -11.50 -3.91
N VAL A 324 5.87 -11.47 -5.06
CA VAL A 324 6.09 -10.46 -6.09
C VAL A 324 4.75 -9.79 -6.41
N GLY A 325 4.66 -8.50 -6.11
CA GLY A 325 3.60 -7.63 -6.63
C GLY A 325 3.99 -7.09 -8.00
N VAL A 326 3.07 -7.11 -8.96
CA VAL A 326 3.29 -6.48 -10.27
C VAL A 326 2.13 -5.54 -10.54
N PHE A 327 2.45 -4.27 -10.74
CA PHE A 327 1.46 -3.24 -11.00
C PHE A 327 1.71 -2.58 -12.36
N PRO A 328 0.65 -2.30 -13.14
CA PRO A 328 0.79 -1.46 -14.31
C PRO A 328 1.21 -0.05 -13.88
N TYR A 329 2.05 0.61 -14.68
CA TYR A 329 2.32 2.03 -14.53
C TYR A 329 1.01 2.81 -14.55
N SER A 330 0.78 3.58 -13.49
CA SER A 330 -0.36 4.48 -13.38
C SER A 330 0.11 5.88 -13.78
N PHE A 331 -0.42 6.40 -14.89
CA PHE A 331 -0.16 7.78 -15.28
C PHE A 331 -0.70 8.75 -14.22
N GLU A 332 0.11 9.70 -13.82
CA GLU A 332 -0.26 10.78 -12.90
C GLU A 332 0.32 12.09 -13.42
N SER A 333 -0.54 13.03 -13.81
CA SER A 333 -0.12 14.27 -14.50
C SER A 333 0.84 15.14 -13.69
N ARG A 334 0.82 15.04 -12.34
CA ARG A 334 1.71 15.79 -11.44
C ARG A 334 3.04 15.10 -11.19
N SER A 335 3.21 13.86 -11.64
CA SER A 335 4.46 13.11 -11.52
C SER A 335 5.47 13.56 -12.58
N PRO A 336 6.78 13.61 -12.27
CA PRO A 336 7.80 13.87 -13.28
C PRO A 336 7.76 12.91 -14.49
N SER A 337 7.36 11.64 -14.29
CA SER A 337 7.28 10.64 -15.36
C SER A 337 6.17 10.91 -16.37
N ALA A 338 5.18 11.76 -16.06
CA ALA A 338 4.16 12.17 -17.03
C ALA A 338 4.70 12.92 -18.24
N ARG A 339 5.91 13.52 -18.11
CA ARG A 339 6.59 14.24 -19.19
C ARG A 339 7.54 13.34 -19.99
N LEU A 340 7.72 12.08 -19.59
CA LEU A 340 8.59 11.15 -20.31
C LEU A 340 7.89 10.65 -21.57
N PRO A 341 8.59 10.55 -22.71
CA PRO A 341 8.03 10.00 -23.93
C PRO A 341 7.87 8.47 -23.86
N GLY A 342 7.13 7.91 -24.81
CA GLY A 342 7.04 6.45 -24.98
C GLY A 342 6.11 5.76 -23.99
N LEU A 343 4.95 6.36 -23.68
CA LEU A 343 3.91 5.67 -22.91
C LEU A 343 3.56 4.33 -23.58
N VAL A 344 3.63 3.25 -22.79
CA VAL A 344 3.34 1.90 -23.27
C VAL A 344 1.82 1.73 -23.36
N PRO A 345 1.27 1.27 -24.52
CA PRO A 345 -0.17 1.09 -24.68
C PRO A 345 -0.75 0.12 -23.63
N PRO A 346 -1.95 0.39 -23.06
CA PRO A 346 -2.55 -0.45 -22.03
C PRO A 346 -2.68 -1.92 -22.42
N GLU A 347 -2.91 -2.23 -23.69
CA GLU A 347 -3.02 -3.60 -24.21
C GLU A 347 -1.71 -4.38 -24.03
N VAL A 348 -0.58 -3.70 -24.26
CA VAL A 348 0.76 -4.27 -24.06
C VAL A 348 0.99 -4.51 -22.57
N VAL A 349 0.70 -3.53 -21.72
CA VAL A 349 0.85 -3.65 -20.25
C VAL A 349 -0.01 -4.79 -19.68
N GLN A 350 -1.23 -4.95 -20.18
CA GLN A 350 -2.11 -6.07 -19.80
C GLN A 350 -1.55 -7.42 -20.23
N SER A 351 -1.02 -7.53 -21.45
CA SER A 351 -0.40 -8.77 -21.94
C SER A 351 0.81 -9.19 -21.11
N VAL A 352 1.62 -8.21 -20.70
CA VAL A 352 2.80 -8.34 -19.84
C VAL A 352 2.39 -8.78 -18.43
N GLY A 353 1.35 -8.15 -17.87
CA GLY A 353 0.76 -8.56 -16.61
C GLY A 353 0.35 -10.03 -16.65
N ASN A 354 -0.37 -10.45 -17.69
CA ASN A 354 -0.87 -11.83 -17.83
C ASN A 354 0.23 -12.90 -17.74
N VAL A 355 1.47 -12.59 -18.11
CA VAL A 355 2.62 -13.51 -17.97
C VAL A 355 2.80 -13.94 -16.50
N PHE A 356 2.63 -13.01 -15.56
CA PHE A 356 2.70 -13.29 -14.13
C PHE A 356 1.43 -13.96 -13.58
N TRP A 357 0.29 -13.79 -14.24
CA TRP A 357 -1.00 -14.29 -13.78
C TRP A 357 -1.37 -15.69 -14.30
N THR A 358 -0.59 -16.28 -15.22
CA THR A 358 -0.85 -17.65 -15.69
C THR A 358 -0.59 -18.71 -14.61
N PRO A 359 -1.38 -19.82 -14.55
CA PRO A 359 -1.12 -20.95 -13.64
C PRO A 359 0.26 -21.59 -13.83
N THR A 360 0.87 -21.39 -15.00
CA THR A 360 2.21 -21.82 -15.40
C THR A 360 3.26 -20.72 -15.24
N GLY A 361 2.99 -19.69 -14.42
CA GLY A 361 3.99 -18.68 -14.05
C GLY A 361 5.30 -19.35 -13.62
N PRO A 362 6.44 -18.68 -13.79
CA PRO A 362 7.74 -19.30 -13.65
C PRO A 362 7.86 -20.11 -12.35
N SER A 363 8.04 -21.42 -12.48
CA SER A 363 8.34 -22.29 -11.34
C SER A 363 9.71 -21.91 -10.78
N ASN A 364 9.87 -21.93 -9.45
CA ASN A 364 11.14 -21.61 -8.80
C ASN A 364 12.03 -22.87 -8.76
N PRO A 365 13.05 -23.01 -9.63
CA PRO A 365 13.89 -24.20 -9.67
C PRO A 365 14.73 -24.37 -8.39
N ARG A 366 15.13 -23.27 -7.75
CA ARG A 366 15.98 -23.28 -6.53
C ARG A 366 15.23 -23.78 -5.29
N LYS A 367 13.90 -23.61 -5.20
CA LYS A 367 13.10 -24.09 -4.05
C LYS A 367 12.68 -25.55 -4.15
N THR A 368 12.58 -26.10 -5.36
CA THR A 368 12.42 -27.55 -5.57
C THR A 368 13.59 -28.36 -5.01
N ALA A 369 14.80 -27.78 -4.97
CA ALA A 369 15.99 -28.42 -4.41
C ALA A 369 16.04 -28.41 -2.87
N LEU A 370 15.27 -27.54 -2.20
CA LEU A 370 15.24 -27.38 -0.74
C LEU A 370 14.05 -28.10 -0.07
N GLY A 371 13.30 -28.92 -0.80
CA GLY A 371 12.20 -29.73 -0.24
C GLY A 371 10.90 -28.97 0.06
N TRP A 372 10.75 -27.72 -0.41
CA TRP A 372 9.52 -26.95 -0.23
C TRP A 372 8.48 -27.39 -1.28
N ALA A 373 7.30 -27.83 -0.81
CA ALA A 373 6.26 -28.36 -1.67
C ALA A 373 5.85 -27.35 -2.77
N ALA A 374 5.91 -27.80 -4.03
CA ALA A 374 5.38 -27.10 -5.19
C ALA A 374 3.86 -26.91 -5.04
N GLY A 375 3.42 -25.73 -4.57
CA GLY A 375 1.99 -25.49 -4.35
C GLY A 375 1.55 -24.10 -3.91
N SER A 376 2.44 -23.19 -3.50
CA SER A 376 2.02 -21.83 -3.15
C SER A 376 1.68 -21.05 -4.41
N ARG A 377 0.50 -20.41 -4.44
CA ARG A 377 0.12 -19.48 -5.50
C ARG A 377 0.78 -18.13 -5.17
N PHE A 378 1.61 -17.62 -6.06
CA PHE A 378 2.62 -16.57 -5.76
C PHE A 378 2.27 -15.15 -6.25
N TRP A 379 1.10 -14.96 -6.85
CA TRP A 379 0.75 -13.73 -7.56
C TRP A 379 -0.57 -13.20 -7.00
N SER A 380 -0.55 -12.08 -6.27
CA SER A 380 -1.78 -11.44 -5.77
C SER A 380 -2.07 -10.16 -6.53
N ASN A 381 -3.27 -10.11 -7.11
CA ASN A 381 -3.86 -8.88 -7.61
C ASN A 381 -4.47 -8.15 -6.40
N GLU A 382 -3.81 -7.10 -5.90
CA GLU A 382 -4.40 -6.21 -4.88
C GLU A 382 -5.42 -5.21 -5.49
N ALA A 383 -5.72 -5.30 -6.79
CA ALA A 383 -6.88 -4.63 -7.38
C ALA A 383 -8.09 -5.58 -7.46
N LYS A 384 -8.95 -5.50 -6.44
CA LYS A 384 -10.37 -5.93 -6.41
C LYS A 384 -10.67 -7.43 -6.52
N ARG A 385 -11.14 -8.03 -5.41
CA ARG A 385 -12.34 -8.91 -5.42
C ARG A 385 -13.20 -8.61 -4.21
N GLY A 386 -14.37 -8.03 -4.47
CA GLY A 386 -15.46 -7.96 -3.52
C GLY A 386 -15.95 -9.35 -3.10
N ARG A 387 -16.56 -9.37 -1.92
CA ARG A 387 -17.18 -10.48 -1.19
C ARG A 387 -17.75 -11.60 -2.09
N GLY A 388 -17.31 -12.84 -1.84
CA GLY A 388 -17.95 -14.07 -2.32
C GLY A 388 -17.40 -15.28 -1.55
N ARG A 389 -18.29 -16.07 -0.94
CA ARG A 389 -17.97 -17.25 -0.10
C ARG A 389 -17.15 -18.31 -0.88
N PRO A 390 -16.26 -19.08 -0.22
CA PRO A 390 -15.50 -20.14 -0.88
C PRO A 390 -16.38 -21.38 -1.11
N GLY A 391 -16.45 -21.85 -2.37
CA GLY A 391 -16.95 -23.20 -2.72
C GLY A 391 -15.90 -24.29 -2.46
N PRO A 392 -16.30 -25.58 -2.44
CA PRO A 392 -15.46 -26.68 -1.96
C PRO A 392 -14.36 -27.09 -2.96
N PRO A 393 -13.29 -27.77 -2.49
CA PRO A 393 -12.10 -28.05 -3.30
C PRO A 393 -12.32 -29.21 -4.28
N ILE A 394 -11.95 -29.01 -5.55
CA ILE A 394 -11.94 -30.05 -6.59
C ILE A 394 -10.62 -30.83 -6.54
N ARG A 395 -10.71 -32.17 -6.58
CA ARG A 395 -9.63 -33.15 -6.48
C ARG A 395 -8.61 -33.08 -7.63
N ARG A 396 -7.33 -33.29 -7.30
CA ARG A 396 -6.18 -33.38 -8.22
C ARG A 396 -6.28 -34.59 -9.16
N ARG A 397 -6.08 -34.41 -10.47
CA ARG A 397 -5.62 -35.47 -11.39
C ARG A 397 -4.16 -35.20 -11.78
N LYS A 398 -3.30 -36.21 -11.62
CA LYS A 398 -1.89 -36.23 -12.06
C LYS A 398 -1.82 -36.18 -13.59
N TRP A 399 -0.90 -35.38 -14.13
CA TRP A 399 -0.43 -35.50 -15.51
C TRP A 399 1.09 -35.53 -15.54
N THR A 400 1.62 -36.51 -16.27
CA THR A 400 3.03 -36.86 -16.47
C THR A 400 3.70 -35.95 -17.50
N ALA A 401 5.01 -35.78 -17.33
CA ALA A 401 5.88 -34.96 -18.16
C ALA A 401 5.98 -35.45 -19.62
N GLY A 402 6.04 -34.51 -20.57
CA GLY A 402 6.41 -34.80 -21.94
C GLY A 402 6.11 -33.66 -22.91
N SER A 403 7.10 -33.31 -23.74
CA SER A 403 7.08 -32.43 -24.92
C SER A 403 7.18 -30.91 -24.68
N GLY A 404 8.33 -30.37 -25.06
CA GLY A 404 8.53 -28.94 -25.30
C GLY A 404 7.78 -28.48 -26.55
N TRP A 405 7.39 -27.21 -26.58
CA TRP A 405 6.58 -26.66 -27.67
C TRP A 405 7.22 -25.40 -28.26
N ARG A 406 7.80 -25.59 -29.46
CA ARG A 406 7.73 -24.63 -30.55
C ARG A 406 6.27 -24.60 -31.02
N GLY A 407 5.67 -23.42 -31.19
CA GLY A 407 4.31 -23.36 -31.74
C GLY A 407 3.53 -22.09 -31.47
N LEU A 408 4.13 -20.90 -31.62
CA LEU A 408 3.37 -19.66 -31.74
C LEU A 408 2.88 -19.54 -33.18
N ARG A 409 1.67 -20.04 -33.46
CA ARG A 409 0.80 -19.57 -34.55
C ARG A 409 -0.63 -20.08 -34.36
N ARG A 410 -1.57 -19.12 -34.42
CA ARG A 410 -3.04 -19.25 -34.49
C ARG A 410 -3.76 -19.60 -33.19
N LEU A 411 -4.30 -18.56 -32.55
CA LEU A 411 -5.65 -18.64 -31.97
C LEU A 411 -6.40 -17.36 -32.34
N ARG A 412 -7.51 -17.57 -33.07
CA ARG A 412 -8.43 -16.52 -33.51
C ARG A 412 -9.03 -15.85 -32.28
N VAL A 413 -8.94 -14.53 -32.26
CA VAL A 413 -9.69 -13.67 -31.35
C VAL A 413 -11.16 -13.71 -31.80
N SER A 414 -12.06 -14.27 -30.98
CA SER A 414 -13.48 -13.96 -31.11
C SER A 414 -13.72 -12.62 -30.42
N THR A 415 -13.69 -11.54 -31.20
CA THR A 415 -14.22 -10.24 -30.80
C THR A 415 -15.74 -10.31 -30.77
N MET A 416 -16.38 -10.23 -29.60
CA MET A 416 -17.75 -9.73 -29.53
C MET A 416 -17.67 -8.22 -29.26
N ARG A 417 -17.62 -7.44 -30.34
CA ARG A 417 -18.09 -6.05 -30.33
C ARG A 417 -19.56 -6.10 -30.70
N GLY A 418 -20.42 -5.47 -29.89
CA GLY A 418 -21.83 -5.30 -30.21
C GLY A 418 -22.04 -4.44 -31.45
N SER A 419 -23.22 -4.57 -32.05
CA SER A 419 -23.86 -3.59 -32.94
C SER A 419 -25.31 -4.03 -33.26
N PRO A 420 -26.17 -3.15 -33.80
CA PRO A 420 -27.50 -2.91 -33.27
C PRO A 420 -28.66 -3.26 -34.23
N ALA A 421 -29.88 -3.15 -33.67
CA ALA A 421 -31.13 -2.71 -34.29
C ALA A 421 -31.90 -3.60 -35.30
N LEU A 422 -33.19 -3.73 -34.98
CA LEU A 422 -34.39 -3.76 -35.85
C LEU A 422 -34.73 -5.02 -36.67
N GLY A 423 -35.99 -5.45 -36.53
CA GLY A 423 -36.66 -6.38 -37.46
C GLY A 423 -37.89 -7.05 -36.86
N ALA A 424 -39.06 -6.49 -37.15
CA ALA A 424 -40.39 -6.91 -36.70
C ALA A 424 -40.94 -8.19 -37.35
N SER A 425 -41.81 -8.91 -36.64
CA SER A 425 -43.06 -9.56 -37.11
C SER A 425 -43.65 -10.42 -35.97
N THR A 426 -44.70 -9.97 -35.27
CA THR A 426 -46.15 -10.27 -35.45
C THR A 426 -46.63 -11.67 -35.03
N SER A 427 -47.85 -11.66 -34.44
CA SER A 427 -48.73 -12.76 -34.00
C SER A 427 -48.41 -13.36 -32.61
N GLY A 428 -49.32 -13.42 -31.63
CA GLY A 428 -50.74 -13.06 -31.54
C GLY A 428 -51.34 -13.72 -30.29
N GLU A 429 -52.30 -13.03 -29.65
CA GLU A 429 -53.39 -13.58 -28.80
C GLU A 429 -52.99 -14.26 -27.46
N ASN A 430 -53.70 -14.14 -26.34
CA ASN A 430 -55.04 -13.66 -26.04
C ASN A 430 -55.18 -13.32 -24.54
N SER A 431 -56.05 -12.33 -24.26
CA SER A 431 -56.82 -12.09 -23.02
C SER A 431 -56.11 -11.54 -21.78
#